data_AF-A0A5S3VRZ9-F1
#
_entry.id   AF-A0A5S3VRZ9-F1
#
_cell.length_a   1.000
_cell.length_b   1.000
_cell.length_c   1.000
_cell.angle_alpha   90.00
_cell.angle_beta   90.00
_cell.angle_gamma   90.00
#
_symmetry.space_group_name_H-M   'P 1'
#
loop_
_entity.id
_entity.type
_entity.pdbx_description
1 polymer ?
#
loop_
_entity_poly.entity_id
_entity_poly.type
_entity_poly.pdbx_seq_one_letter_code
_entity_poly.pdbx_strand_id
1 'polypeptide(L)'
;KENVDKIMAKAIEIAKRFDIKEDDIHAEQLNVYRQTRYNRESNEEEFDGFRVSRSLTVKLKDIKKYPELLQEFVDSGINQFNNTEFGVENEG
;
A
#
# COMPACT_ATOMS: atom_id res chain seq x y z
N LYS A 1 4.89 -13.86 0.99
CA LYS A 1 5.57 -12.99 1.99
C LYS A 1 6.70 -12.20 1.33
N GLU A 2 7.74 -12.87 0.77
CA GLU A 2 8.88 -12.19 0.13
C GLU A 2 8.52 -11.13 -0.92
N ASN A 3 7.47 -11.38 -1.73
CA ASN A 3 7.03 -10.39 -2.72
C ASN A 3 6.47 -9.11 -2.09
N VAL A 4 5.69 -9.25 -1.00
CA VAL A 4 5.12 -8.10 -0.28
C VAL A 4 6.24 -7.27 0.36
N ASP A 5 7.23 -7.94 0.96
CA ASP A 5 8.36 -7.25 1.58
C ASP A 5 9.21 -6.49 0.54
N LYS A 6 9.41 -7.06 -0.66
CA LYS A 6 10.11 -6.40 -1.78
C LYS A 6 9.36 -5.16 -2.29
N ILE A 7 8.04 -5.27 -2.48
CA ILE A 7 7.20 -4.14 -2.91
C ILE A 7 7.24 -3.03 -1.85
N MET A 8 7.16 -3.38 -0.57
CA MET A 8 7.24 -2.43 0.53
C MET A 8 8.59 -1.71 0.60
N ALA A 9 9.70 -2.42 0.42
CA ALA A 9 11.02 -1.80 0.35
C ALA A 9 11.11 -0.80 -0.80
N LYS A 10 10.64 -1.19 -2.01
CA LYS A 10 10.61 -0.30 -3.18
C LYS A 10 9.73 0.93 -2.95
N ALA A 11 8.58 0.77 -2.29
CA ALA A 11 7.68 1.87 -1.95
C ALA A 11 8.32 2.87 -0.97
N ILE A 12 9.04 2.39 0.04
CA ILE A 12 9.79 3.25 0.97
C ILE A 12 10.89 4.01 0.23
N GLU A 13 11.62 3.35 -0.67
CA GLU A 13 12.65 4.00 -1.50
C GLU A 13 12.04 5.07 -2.41
N ILE A 14 10.88 4.81 -3.03
CA ILE A 14 10.13 5.80 -3.82
C ILE A 14 9.78 6.98 -2.93
N ALA A 15 9.13 6.76 -1.78
CA ALA A 15 8.73 7.84 -0.87
C ALA A 15 9.93 8.75 -0.51
N LYS A 16 11.09 8.16 -0.21
CA LYS A 16 12.33 8.91 0.06
C LYS A 16 12.81 9.75 -1.13
N ARG A 17 12.71 9.26 -2.37
CA ARG A 17 13.04 10.04 -3.58
C ARG A 17 12.12 11.25 -3.79
N PHE A 18 10.92 11.20 -3.23
CA PHE A 18 9.93 12.28 -3.28
C PHE A 18 10.05 13.27 -2.10
N ASP A 19 11.18 13.24 -1.38
CA ASP A 19 11.48 14.08 -0.21
C ASP A 19 10.52 13.85 0.98
N ILE A 20 9.87 12.68 1.05
CA ILE A 20 9.08 12.28 2.22
C ILE A 20 10.04 11.82 3.31
N LYS A 21 9.95 12.45 4.48
CA LYS A 21 10.82 12.15 5.63
C LYS A 21 10.48 10.80 6.23
N GLU A 22 11.44 10.18 6.93
CA GLU A 22 11.20 8.89 7.59
C GLU A 22 10.06 8.96 8.61
N ASP A 23 9.96 10.08 9.36
CA ASP A 23 8.87 10.32 10.31
C ASP A 23 7.50 10.45 9.63
N ASP A 24 7.46 10.70 8.32
CA ASP A 24 6.26 10.82 7.48
C ASP A 24 5.97 9.50 6.71
N ILE A 25 6.68 8.41 7.01
CA ILE A 25 6.51 7.07 6.40
C ILE A 25 6.14 6.06 7.49
N HIS A 26 4.91 5.53 7.43
CA HIS A 26 4.41 4.59 8.42
C HIS A 26 3.99 3.27 7.76
N ALA A 27 4.71 2.19 8.08
CA ALA A 27 4.37 0.85 7.63
C ALA A 27 3.61 0.08 8.73
N GLU A 28 2.44 -0.47 8.38
CA GLU A 28 1.65 -1.27 9.31
C GLU A 28 2.19 -2.70 9.44
N GLN A 29 1.58 -3.50 10.31
CA GLN A 29 1.89 -4.92 10.44
C GLN A 29 1.44 -5.73 9.21
N LEU A 30 2.06 -6.91 9.03
CA LEU A 30 1.67 -7.86 7.98
C LEU A 30 0.32 -8.50 8.33
N ASN A 31 -0.64 -8.42 7.41
CA ASN A 31 -1.94 -9.06 7.54
C ASN A 31 -2.02 -10.29 6.65
N VAL A 32 -2.57 -11.39 7.17
CA VAL A 32 -2.76 -12.65 6.45
C VAL A 32 -4.20 -13.10 6.62
N TYR A 33 -4.93 -13.21 5.52
CA TYR A 33 -6.33 -13.62 5.50
C TYR A 33 -6.49 -14.93 4.75
N ARG A 34 -7.17 -15.91 5.37
CA ARG A 34 -7.65 -17.10 4.65
C ARG A 34 -8.69 -16.66 3.63
N GLN A 35 -8.62 -17.18 2.42
CA GLN A 35 -9.59 -16.93 1.36
C GLN A 35 -10.40 -18.20 1.13
N THR A 36 -11.71 -18.02 1.03
CA THR A 36 -12.65 -19.07 0.64
C THR A 36 -13.44 -18.61 -0.56
N ARG A 37 -13.86 -19.57 -1.39
CA ARG A 37 -14.71 -19.35 -2.55
C ARG A 37 -15.96 -20.20 -2.37
N TYR A 38 -17.12 -19.60 -2.59
CA TYR A 38 -18.39 -20.33 -2.52
C TYR A 38 -18.60 -21.15 -3.80
N ASN A 39 -18.74 -22.47 -3.67
CA ASN A 39 -19.10 -23.37 -4.76
C ASN A 39 -20.62 -23.57 -4.78
N ARG A 40 -21.27 -23.11 -5.85
CA ARG A 40 -22.72 -23.20 -6.04
C ARG A 40 -23.23 -24.58 -6.44
N GLU A 41 -22.35 -25.44 -6.97
CA GLU A 41 -22.71 -26.81 -7.38
C GLU A 41 -22.79 -27.73 -6.16
N SER A 42 -21.86 -27.58 -5.21
CA SER A 42 -21.85 -28.35 -3.95
C SER A 42 -22.59 -27.65 -2.80
N ASN A 43 -22.92 -26.37 -2.93
CA ASN A 43 -23.43 -25.50 -1.85
C ASN A 43 -22.48 -25.37 -0.64
N GLU A 44 -21.16 -25.41 -0.87
CA GLU A 44 -20.14 -25.37 0.19
C GLU A 44 -19.11 -24.25 -0.02
N GLU A 45 -18.45 -23.84 1.07
CA GLU A 45 -17.25 -22.99 0.99
C GLU A 45 -15.99 -23.82 0.77
N GLU A 46 -15.30 -23.56 -0.32
CA GLU A 46 -14.02 -24.18 -0.65
C GLU A 46 -12.86 -23.26 -0.26
N PHE A 47 -11.79 -23.84 0.26
CA PHE A 47 -10.55 -23.11 0.51
C PHE A 47 -9.92 -22.66 -0.81
N ASP A 48 -9.61 -21.38 -0.94
CA ASP A 48 -9.07 -20.77 -2.16
C ASP A 48 -7.61 -20.31 -2.00
N GLY A 49 -7.16 -20.12 -0.75
CA GLY A 49 -5.76 -19.79 -0.46
C GLY A 49 -5.58 -18.79 0.68
N PHE A 50 -4.43 -18.10 0.67
CA PHE A 50 -4.13 -17.02 1.61
C PHE A 50 -3.82 -15.72 0.87
N ARG A 51 -4.44 -14.63 1.31
CA ARG A 51 -4.11 -13.26 0.90
C ARG A 51 -3.21 -12.64 1.95
N VAL A 52 -2.03 -12.18 1.53
CA VAL A 52 -1.08 -11.47 2.39
C VAL A 52 -1.01 -10.01 1.95
N SER A 53 -1.17 -9.08 2.88
CA SER A 53 -1.12 -7.63 2.60
C SER A 53 -0.41 -6.86 3.71
N ARG A 54 0.11 -5.68 3.37
CA ARG A 54 0.71 -4.72 4.29
C ARG A 54 0.39 -3.31 3.81
N SER A 55 0.04 -2.41 4.71
CA SER A 55 -0.26 -1.01 4.38
C SER A 55 0.97 -0.13 4.59
N LEU A 56 1.09 0.89 3.74
CA LEU A 56 2.04 1.99 3.89
C LEU A 56 1.26 3.31 3.84
N THR A 57 1.41 4.13 4.87
CA THR A 57 0.90 5.51 4.90
C THR A 57 2.07 6.45 4.72
N VAL A 58 1.93 7.43 3.82
CA VAL A 58 2.96 8.44 3.56
C VAL A 58 2.34 9.83 3.57
N LYS A 59 3.09 10.84 4.04
CA LYS A 59 2.69 12.25 3.98
C LYS A 59 3.54 13.01 2.97
N LEU A 60 2.95 13.36 1.82
CA LEU A 60 3.59 14.19 0.80
C LEU A 60 3.31 15.68 1.07
N LYS A 61 4.36 16.49 1.22
CA LYS A 61 4.21 17.94 1.45
C LYS A 61 3.97 18.74 0.17
N ASP A 62 4.62 18.36 -0.92
CA ASP A 62 4.44 19.01 -2.23
C ASP A 62 3.38 18.30 -3.05
N ILE A 63 2.14 18.80 -2.99
CA ILE A 63 1.01 18.24 -3.74
C ILE A 63 1.24 18.18 -5.25
N LYS A 64 2.14 19.00 -5.82
CA LYS A 64 2.44 18.98 -7.26
C LYS A 64 3.13 17.67 -7.68
N LYS A 65 3.83 17.00 -6.77
CA LYS A 65 4.49 15.72 -7.02
C LYS A 65 3.55 14.52 -6.90
N TYR A 66 2.31 14.71 -6.43
CA TYR A 66 1.36 13.63 -6.18
C TYR A 66 1.10 12.73 -7.40
N PRO A 67 0.86 13.25 -8.62
CA PRO A 67 0.60 12.39 -9.78
C PRO A 67 1.78 11.48 -10.12
N GLU A 68 3.00 12.00 -10.04
CA GLU A 68 4.23 11.24 -10.33
C GLU A 68 4.51 10.21 -9.23
N LEU A 69 4.30 10.57 -7.96
CA LEU A 69 4.42 9.64 -6.84
C LEU A 69 3.45 8.45 -6.98
N LEU A 70 2.20 8.76 -7.33
CA LEU A 70 1.16 7.74 -7.52
C LEU A 70 1.53 6.78 -8.66
N GLN A 71 2.06 7.31 -9.77
CA GLN A 71 2.51 6.50 -10.90
C GLN A 71 3.66 5.57 -10.50
N GLU A 72 4.69 6.09 -9.82
CA GLU A 72 5.83 5.29 -9.33
C GLU A 72 5.38 4.18 -8.37
N PHE A 73 4.38 4.45 -7.51
CA PHE A 73 3.80 3.43 -6.65
C PHE A 73 3.09 2.33 -7.46
N VAL A 74 2.30 2.69 -8.47
CA VAL A 74 1.67 1.70 -9.37
C VAL A 74 2.75 0.85 -10.06
N ASP A 75 3.80 1.48 -10.58
CA ASP A 75 4.93 0.80 -11.26
C ASP A 75 5.81 -0.02 -10.30
N SER A 76 5.65 0.19 -8.99
CA SER A 76 6.27 -0.64 -7.95
C SER A 76 5.50 -1.92 -7.64
N GLY A 77 4.26 -2.04 -8.12
CA GLY A 77 3.36 -3.16 -7.83
C GLY A 77 2.35 -2.87 -6.71
N ILE A 78 2.28 -1.63 -6.21
CA ILE A 78 1.17 -1.21 -5.36
C ILE A 78 -0.08 -1.12 -6.24
N ASN A 79 -1.10 -1.89 -5.88
CA ASN A 79 -2.33 -2.03 -6.67
C ASN A 79 -3.58 -1.66 -5.87
N GLN A 80 -3.42 -1.26 -4.62
CA GLN A 80 -4.51 -0.83 -3.76
C GLN A 80 -4.10 0.47 -3.07
N PHE A 81 -4.81 1.54 -3.38
CA PHE A 81 -4.72 2.82 -2.70
C PHE A 81 -5.99 2.99 -1.87
N ASN A 82 -5.80 3.13 -0.56
CA ASN A 82 -6.90 3.45 0.35
C ASN A 82 -7.15 4.97 0.32
N ASN A 83 -7.93 5.49 1.27
CA ASN A 83 -8.26 6.92 1.37
C ASN A 83 -7.02 7.81 1.20
N THR A 84 -7.08 8.71 0.21
CA THR A 84 -6.16 9.83 0.09
C THR A 84 -6.82 11.06 0.69
N GLU A 85 -6.15 11.71 1.63
CA GLU A 85 -6.62 12.91 2.29
C GLU A 85 -5.74 14.10 1.89
N PHE A 86 -6.39 15.22 1.56
CA PHE A 86 -5.71 16.46 1.23
C PHE A 86 -5.92 17.46 2.36
N GLY A 87 -4.84 18.05 2.83
CA GLY A 87 -4.86 19.04 3.89
C GLY A 87 -3.90 20.18 3.58
N VAL A 88 -4.09 21.30 4.29
CA VAL A 88 -3.14 22.40 4.32
C VAL A 88 -2.42 22.34 5.66
N GLU A 89 -1.09 22.35 5.62
CA GLU A 89 -0.25 22.44 6.82
C GLU A 89 0.41 23.81 6.81
N ASN A 90 0.19 24.60 7.87
CA ASN A 90 0.96 25.81 8.08
C ASN A 90 2.32 25.42 8.68
N GLU A 91 3.40 25.87 8.06
CA GLU A 91 4.72 25.83 8.69
C GLU A 91 4.70 26.79 9.88
N GLY A 92 4.62 26.24 11.10
CA GLY A 92 4.70 26.99 12.34
C GLY A 92 6.11 27.39 12.71
#